data_AF-A0A6V7LQE1-F1
#
_entry.id   AF-A0A6V7LQE1-F1
#
_cell.length_a   1.000
_cell.length_b   1.000
_cell.length_c   1.000
_cell.angle_alpha   90.00
_cell.angle_beta   90.00
_cell.angle_gamma   90.00
#
_symmetry.space_group_name_H-M   'P 1'
#
loop_
_entity.id
_entity.type
_entity.pdbx_description
1 polymer ?
#
loop_
_entity_poly.entity_id
_entity_poly.type
_entity_poly.pdbx_seq_one_letter_code
_entity_poly.pdbx_strand_id
1 'polypeptide(L)'
;IFFVLRKKDSQVTFLHLYHHSLTPLETWICVKFIAGGHGTLGNLINNAVHVVMYAYYMVSAMGPEYQKYLWWKKHLTTVQL
;
A
#
# COMPACT_ATOMS: atom_id res chain seq x y z
N ILE A 1 5.56 -3.51 10.55
CA ILE A 1 5.31 -4.07 11.91
C ILE A 1 4.60 -5.43 11.84
N PHE A 2 3.36 -5.52 11.33
CA PHE A 2 2.58 -6.77 11.33
C PHE A 2 3.29 -7.98 10.69
N PHE A 3 4.05 -7.79 9.60
CA PHE A 3 4.78 -8.89 8.96
C PHE A 3 5.80 -9.54 9.89
N VAL A 4 6.56 -8.74 10.65
CA VAL A 4 7.55 -9.22 11.62
C VAL A 4 6.86 -9.98 12.75
N LEU A 5 5.81 -9.40 13.35
CA LEU A 5 5.08 -10.03 14.45
C LEU A 5 4.41 -11.36 14.03
N ARG A 6 3.97 -11.46 12.76
CA ARG A 6 3.38 -12.68 12.20
C ARG A 6 4.42 -13.66 11.63
N LYS A 7 5.71 -13.37 11.77
CA LYS A 7 6.83 -14.16 11.22
C LYS A 7 6.66 -14.39 9.70
N LYS A 8 6.26 -13.34 8.98
CA LYS A 8 6.06 -13.31 7.53
C LYS A 8 7.20 -12.53 6.85
N ASP A 9 8.42 -13.00 7.04
CA ASP A 9 9.63 -12.32 6.56
C ASP A 9 9.68 -12.20 5.03
N SER A 10 9.04 -13.13 4.30
CA SER A 10 8.88 -13.05 2.84
C SER A 10 8.07 -11.84 2.36
N GLN A 11 7.28 -11.21 3.22
CA GLN A 11 6.55 -9.97 2.91
C GLN A 11 7.37 -8.71 3.24
N VAL A 12 8.47 -8.84 3.97
CA VAL A 12 9.41 -7.75 4.26
C VAL A 12 10.42 -7.65 3.11
N THR A 13 9.92 -7.26 1.94
CA THR A 13 10.75 -7.12 0.74
C THR A 13 11.47 -5.78 0.71
N PHE A 14 12.52 -5.67 -0.11
CA PHE A 14 13.18 -4.38 -0.38
C PHE A 14 12.17 -3.32 -0.84
N LEU A 15 11.28 -3.68 -1.77
CA LEU A 15 10.24 -2.77 -2.25
C LEU A 15 9.35 -2.25 -1.11
N HIS A 16 8.91 -3.14 -0.22
CA HIS A 16 8.06 -2.76 0.91
C HIS A 16 8.79 -1.80 1.86
N LEU A 17 10.03 -2.13 2.23
CA LEU A 17 10.83 -1.31 3.13
C LEU A 17 11.20 0.04 2.52
N TYR A 18 11.69 0.05 1.28
CA TYR A 18 12.02 1.27 0.53
C TYR A 18 10.81 2.20 0.46
N HIS A 19 9.67 1.68 0.01
CA HIS A 19 8.44 2.47 -0.15
C HIS A 19 7.97 3.05 1.19
N HIS A 20 7.79 2.24 2.23
CA HIS A 20 7.24 2.74 3.51
C HIS A 20 8.24 3.55 4.36
N SER A 21 9.53 3.54 4.02
CA SER A 21 10.54 4.37 4.70
C SER A 21 10.71 5.73 4.02
N LEU A 22 10.72 5.75 2.68
CA LEU A 22 10.97 6.99 1.93
C LEU A 22 9.71 7.80 1.64
N THR A 23 8.57 7.16 1.36
CA THR A 23 7.34 7.90 1.03
C THR A 23 6.88 8.88 2.11
N PRO A 24 7.02 8.62 3.43
CA PRO A 24 6.70 9.61 4.46
C PRO A 24 7.69 10.78 4.47
N LEU A 25 8.98 10.51 4.23
CA LEU A 25 10.02 11.54 4.14
C LEU A 25 9.80 12.44 2.93
N GLU A 26 9.55 11.85 1.76
CA GLU A 26 9.21 12.55 0.53
C GLU A 26 7.95 13.40 0.73
N THR A 27 6.89 12.82 1.30
CA THR A 27 5.65 13.54 1.58
C THR A 27 5.89 14.73 2.51
N TRP A 28 6.72 14.57 3.54
CA TRP A 28 7.07 15.67 4.45
C TRP A 28 7.78 16.81 3.71
N ILE A 29 8.75 16.51 2.84
CA ILE A 29 9.43 17.50 2.00
C ILE A 29 8.42 18.19 1.08
N CYS A 30 7.61 17.43 0.35
CA CYS A 30 6.60 17.98 -0.57
C CYS A 30 5.60 18.89 0.14
N VAL A 31 5.03 18.47 1.28
CA VAL A 31 4.10 19.30 2.05
C VAL A 31 4.79 20.53 2.62
N LYS A 32 6.07 20.44 2.99
CA LYS A 32 6.80 21.57 3.59
C LYS A 32 7.13 22.67 2.57
N PHE A 33 7.49 22.29 1.34
CA PHE A 33 8.06 23.22 0.36
C PHE A 33 7.19 23.44 -0.88
N ILE A 34 6.29 22.50 -1.21
CA ILE A 34 5.48 22.47 -2.44
C ILE A 34 4.05 22.04 -2.08
N ALA A 35 3.45 22.75 -1.13
CA ALA A 35 2.12 22.41 -0.62
C ALA A 35 1.03 22.69 -1.67
N GLY A 36 0.43 21.62 -2.20
CA GLY A 36 -0.77 21.70 -3.04
C GLY A 36 -0.52 21.68 -4.55
N GLY A 37 -1.53 22.12 -5.32
CA GLY A 37 -1.48 22.15 -6.78
C GLY A 37 -1.45 20.76 -7.44
N HIS A 38 -0.98 20.70 -8.68
CA HIS A 38 -0.93 19.44 -9.44
C HIS A 38 -0.06 18.36 -8.76
N GLY A 39 0.93 18.76 -7.95
CA GLY A 39 1.80 17.85 -7.21
C GLY A 39 1.06 16.90 -6.26
N THR A 40 -0.16 17.25 -5.83
CA THR A 40 -0.96 16.38 -4.93
C THR A 40 -1.83 15.35 -5.67
N LEU A 41 -1.94 15.43 -7.00
CA LEU A 41 -2.79 14.51 -7.77
C LEU A 41 -2.33 13.05 -7.63
N GLY A 42 -1.00 12.82 -7.64
CA GLY A 42 -0.43 11.50 -7.41
C GLY A 42 -0.84 10.91 -6.06
N ASN A 43 -0.79 11.71 -4.98
CA ASN A 43 -1.24 11.28 -3.66
C ASN A 43 -2.74 10.98 -3.63
N LEU A 44 -3.57 11.76 -4.35
CA LEU A 44 -5.01 11.52 -4.41
C LEU A 44 -5.33 10.16 -5.07
N ILE A 45 -4.71 9.88 -6.22
CA ILE A 45 -4.86 8.59 -6.91
C ILE A 45 -4.33 7.46 -6.03
N ASN A 46 -3.15 7.64 -5.43
CA ASN A 46 -2.54 6.66 -4.54
C ASN A 46 -3.45 6.31 -3.35
N ASN A 47 -4.10 7.31 -2.73
CA ASN A 47 -5.06 7.09 -1.66
C ASN A 47 -6.29 6.29 -2.12
N ALA A 48 -6.82 6.59 -3.32
CA ALA A 48 -7.94 5.82 -3.87
C ALA A 48 -7.57 4.35 -4.10
N VAL A 49 -6.38 4.09 -4.66
CA VAL A 49 -5.85 2.72 -4.82
C VAL A 49 -5.62 2.06 -3.45
N HIS A 50 -5.13 2.81 -2.47
CA HIS A 50 -4.94 2.31 -1.10
C HIS A 50 -6.23 1.88 -0.42
N VAL A 51 -7.36 2.56 -0.66
CA VAL A 51 -8.68 2.11 -0.15
C VAL A 51 -8.96 0.68 -0.61
N VAL A 52 -8.78 0.40 -1.91
CA VAL A 52 -8.99 -0.93 -2.49
C VAL A 52 -7.97 -1.94 -1.96
N MET A 53 -6.69 -1.55 -1.87
CA MET A 53 -5.61 -2.41 -1.40
C MET A 53 -5.80 -2.81 0.07
N TYR A 54 -6.19 -1.87 0.94
CA TYR A 54 -6.43 -2.18 2.36
C TYR A 54 -7.72 -2.98 2.57
N ALA A 55 -8.75 -2.78 1.74
CA ALA A 55 -9.92 -3.67 1.73
C ALA A 55 -9.51 -5.11 1.38
N TYR A 56 -8.65 -5.30 0.37
CA TYR A 56 -8.08 -6.60 0.05
C TYR A 56 -7.30 -7.20 1.24
N TYR A 57 -6.46 -6.41 1.92
CA TYR A 57 -5.71 -6.88 3.09
C TYR A 57 -6.63 -7.27 4.26
N MET A 58 -7.68 -6.50 4.51
CA MET A 58 -8.69 -6.81 5.52
C MET A 58 -9.32 -8.18 5.25
N VAL A 59 -9.84 -8.41 4.04
CA VAL A 59 -10.48 -9.69 3.67
C VAL A 59 -9.47 -10.83 3.71
N SER A 60 -8.22 -10.60 3.27
CA SER A 60 -7.16 -11.62 3.34
C SER A 60 -6.81 -12.01 4.78
N ALA A 61 -7.00 -11.10 5.73
CA ALA A 61 -6.72 -11.31 7.14
C ALA A 61 -7.84 -12.08 7.87
N MET A 62 -9.06 -12.17 7.30
CA MET A 62 -10.18 -12.94 7.83
C MET A 62 -9.97 -14.47 7.78
N GLY A 63 -8.91 -14.93 7.11
CA GLY A 63 -8.47 -16.32 7.12
C GLY A 63 -8.66 -17.06 5.79
N PRO A 64 -8.23 -18.33 5.71
CA PRO A 64 -8.23 -19.10 4.46
C PRO A 64 -9.61 -19.26 3.82
N GLU A 65 -10.65 -19.30 4.66
CA GLU A 65 -12.06 -19.40 4.22
C GLU A 65 -12.49 -18.23 3.34
N TYR A 66 -11.94 -17.03 3.59
CA TYR A 66 -12.23 -15.82 2.82
C TYR A 66 -11.22 -15.57 1.71
N GLN A 67 -9.96 -16.01 1.89
CA GLN A 67 -8.90 -15.83 0.88
C GLN A 67 -9.24 -16.45 -0.47
N LYS A 68 -10.04 -17.53 -0.51
CA LYS A 68 -10.50 -18.17 -1.75
C LYS A 68 -11.31 -17.24 -2.67
N TYR A 69 -11.94 -16.20 -2.13
CA TYR A 69 -12.70 -15.23 -2.91
C TYR A 69 -11.84 -14.10 -3.50
N LEU A 70 -10.56 -14.02 -3.14
CA LEU A 70 -9.62 -12.98 -3.58
C LEU A 70 -8.94 -13.32 -4.91
N TRP A 71 -9.70 -13.82 -5.88
CA TRP A 71 -9.22 -14.21 -7.21
C TRP A 71 -8.63 -13.04 -8.02
N TRP A 72 -8.97 -11.80 -7.65
CA TRP A 72 -8.63 -10.58 -8.37
C TRP A 72 -7.34 -9.91 -7.91
N LYS A 73 -6.50 -10.57 -7.10
CA LYS A 73 -5.20 -10.04 -6.64
C LYS A 73 -4.36 -9.44 -7.78
N LYS A 74 -4.32 -10.10 -8.94
CA LYS A 74 -3.58 -9.64 -10.12
C LYS A 74 -4.05 -8.27 -10.64
N HIS A 75 -5.36 -8.02 -10.59
CA HIS A 75 -5.94 -6.75 -11.04
C HIS A 75 -5.60 -5.61 -10.08
N LEU A 76 -5.59 -5.89 -8.77
CA LEU A 76 -5.09 -4.94 -7.78
C LEU A 76 -3.64 -4.55 -8.08
N THR A 77 -2.78 -5.52 -8.39
CA THR A 77 -1.39 -5.23 -8.76
C THR A 77 -1.30 -4.42 -10.05
N THR A 78 -2.15 -4.68 -11.06
CA THR A 78 -2.19 -3.87 -12.28
C THR A 78 -2.59 -2.42 -12.03
N VAL A 79 -3.52 -2.16 -11.10
CA VAL A 79 -3.95 -0.79 -10.75
C VAL A 79 -2.86 -0.02 -9.97
N GLN A 80 -1.91 -0.74 -9.36
CA GLN A 80 -0.78 -0.15 -8.64
C GLN A 80 0.41 0.19 -9.54
N LEU A 81 0.44 -0.32 -10.78
CA LEU A 81 1.45 -0.02 -11.81
C LEU A 81 1.06 1.23 -12.59
#